data_AF-A0A2K1JQV4-F1
#
_entry.id   AF-A0A2K1JQV4-F1
#
_cell.length_a   1.000
_cell.length_b   1.000
_cell.length_c   1.000
_cell.angle_alpha   90.00
_cell.angle_beta   90.00
_cell.angle_gamma   90.00
#
_symmetry.space_group_name_H-M   'P 1'
#
loop_
_entity.id
_entity.type
_entity.pdbx_description
1 polymer ?
#
loop_
_entity_poly.entity_id
_entity_poly.type
_entity_poly.pdbx_seq_one_letter_code
_entity_poly.pdbx_strand_id
1 'polypeptide(L)'
;MAAQFDDLSTPEGLKMLDQYLFTRSYISGYQVSGDDFAVFAKVKSVPSEYQNLARWYKHVAELSGLRWTEVCTKFSRLSVDGTR
;
A
#
# COMPACT_ATOMS: atom_id res chain seq x y z
N MET A 1 2.93 7.02 17.73
CA MET A 1 2.67 5.56 17.76
C MET A 1 2.20 5.19 16.36
N ALA A 2 2.97 4.39 15.63
CA ALA A 2 2.59 3.96 14.28
C ALA A 2 1.47 2.92 14.38
N ALA A 3 0.45 3.01 13.53
CA ALA A 3 -0.57 1.98 13.46
C ALA A 3 0.05 0.71 12.86
N GLN A 4 -0.13 -0.42 13.54
CA GLN A 4 0.30 -1.72 13.05
C GLN A 4 -0.91 -2.39 12.38
N PHE A 5 -0.76 -2.76 11.12
CA PHE A 5 -1.79 -3.47 10.37
C PHE A 5 -1.41 -4.95 10.26
N ASP A 6 -2.35 -5.80 10.64
CA ASP A 6 -2.27 -7.25 10.44
C ASP A 6 -2.38 -7.59 8.93
N ASP A 7 -2.35 -8.88 8.58
CA ASP A 7 -2.17 -9.40 7.22
C ASP A 7 -2.95 -8.64 6.12
N LEU A 8 -2.24 -7.73 5.43
CA LEU A 8 -2.75 -6.91 4.32
C LEU A 8 -2.94 -7.71 3.02
N SER A 9 -2.73 -9.03 3.07
CA SER A 9 -3.12 -9.95 2.00
C SER A 9 -4.60 -10.34 2.09
N THR A 10 -5.25 -10.10 3.23
CA THR A 10 -6.64 -10.48 3.49
C THR A 10 -7.60 -9.31 3.26
N PRO A 11 -8.85 -9.58 2.82
CA PRO A 11 -9.89 -8.54 2.71
C PRO A 11 -10.11 -7.78 4.02
N GLU A 12 -10.05 -8.48 5.16
CA GLU A 12 -10.21 -7.91 6.49
C GLU A 12 -9.10 -6.90 6.80
N GLY A 13 -7.84 -7.26 6.54
CA GLY A 13 -6.69 -6.37 6.72
C GLY A 13 -6.78 -5.11 5.84
N LEU A 14 -7.15 -5.29 4.57
CA LEU A 14 -7.34 -4.17 3.64
C LEU A 14 -8.49 -3.25 4.07
N LYS A 15 -9.59 -3.82 4.57
CA LYS A 15 -10.73 -3.06 5.10
C LYS A 15 -10.35 -2.25 6.33
N MET A 16 -9.57 -2.81 7.26
CA MET A 16 -9.09 -2.08 8.43
C MET A 16 -8.18 -0.90 8.02
N LEU A 17 -7.31 -1.11 7.03
CA LEU A 17 -6.45 -0.06 6.49
C LEU A 17 -7.27 1.04 5.79
N ASP A 18 -8.28 0.69 5.00
CA ASP A 18 -9.19 1.67 4.38
C ASP A 18 -9.91 2.55 5.42
N GLN A 19 -10.46 1.93 6.46
CA GLN A 19 -11.12 2.65 7.56
C GLN A 19 -10.16 3.55 8.33
N TYR A 20 -8.92 3.13 8.51
CA TYR A 20 -7.90 3.97 9.13
C TYR A 20 -7.57 5.20 8.25
N LEU A 21 -7.45 5.00 6.94
CA LEU A 21 -7.18 6.04 5.94
C LEU A 21 -8.39 6.93 5.61
N PHE A 22 -9.57 6.62 6.14
CA PHE A 22 -10.76 7.46 6.03
C PHE A 22 -10.57 8.81 6.75
N THR A 23 -9.91 8.79 7.92
CA THR A 23 -9.63 10.01 8.70
C THR A 23 -8.20 10.53 8.53
N ARG A 24 -7.35 9.78 7.81
CA ARG A 24 -5.91 10.03 7.73
C ARG A 24 -5.41 10.01 6.29
N SER A 25 -4.56 10.96 5.97
CA SER A 25 -3.93 11.02 4.65
C SER A 25 -2.80 10.00 4.48
N TYR A 26 -2.11 9.65 5.58
CA TYR A 26 -0.91 8.82 5.64
C TYR A 26 -0.95 7.85 6.83
N ILE A 27 -0.04 6.87 6.85
CA ILE A 27 0.12 5.91 7.94
C ILE A 27 0.57 6.60 9.22
N SER A 28 1.48 7.58 9.10
CA SER A 28 2.09 8.29 10.22
C SER A 28 2.29 9.76 9.89
N GLY A 29 1.99 10.64 10.85
CA GLY A 29 2.13 12.08 10.69
C GLY A 29 1.21 12.69 9.63
N TYR A 30 1.66 13.81 9.06
CA TYR A 30 0.92 14.63 8.09
C TYR A 30 1.57 14.66 6.70
N GLN A 31 2.69 13.97 6.54
CA GLN A 31 3.46 13.87 5.30
C GLN A 31 3.80 12.41 5.05
N VAL A 32 4.13 12.06 3.81
CA VAL A 32 4.60 10.70 3.50
C VAL A 32 5.83 10.36 4.35
N SER A 33 5.85 9.14 4.87
CA SER A 33 6.89 8.68 5.79
C SER A 33 7.37 7.28 5.44
N GLY A 34 8.43 6.81 6.10
CA GLY A 34 8.92 5.44 5.96
C GLY A 34 7.83 4.38 6.22
N ASP A 35 6.90 4.69 7.13
CA ASP A 35 5.78 3.81 7.47
C ASP A 35 4.83 3.61 6.28
N ASP A 36 4.61 4.66 5.48
CA ASP A 36 3.77 4.57 4.28
C ASP A 36 4.37 3.62 3.26
N PHE A 37 5.68 3.69 3.02
CA PHE A 37 6.36 2.78 2.10
C PHE A 37 6.37 1.34 2.61
N ALA A 38 6.52 1.14 3.92
CA ALA A 38 6.51 -0.18 4.54
C ALA A 38 5.14 -0.85 4.45
N VAL A 39 4.05 -0.09 4.64
CA VAL A 39 2.68 -0.59 4.45
C VAL A 39 2.40 -0.79 2.96
N PHE A 40 2.84 0.13 2.11
CA PHE A 40 2.63 0.08 0.66
C PHE A 40 3.22 -1.20 0.06
N ALA A 41 4.44 -1.59 0.47
CA ALA A 41 5.09 -2.81 0.00
C ALA A 41 4.33 -4.11 0.38
N LYS A 42 3.50 -4.09 1.42
CA LYS A 42 2.70 -5.24 1.86
C LYS A 42 1.38 -5.37 1.10
N VAL A 43 0.86 -4.28 0.54
CA VAL A 43 -0.38 -4.26 -0.22
C VAL A 43 -0.12 -4.76 -1.64
N LYS A 44 -0.65 -5.94 -1.99
CA LYS A 44 -0.44 -6.55 -3.31
C LYS A 44 -1.45 -6.08 -4.36
N SER A 45 -2.69 -5.84 -3.93
CA SER A 45 -3.77 -5.37 -4.79
C SER A 45 -4.73 -4.51 -3.97
N VAL A 46 -5.34 -3.53 -4.63
CA VAL A 46 -6.34 -2.66 -4.01
C VAL A 46 -7.67 -2.86 -4.74
N PRO A 47 -8.66 -3.50 -4.10
CA PRO A 47 -10.03 -3.54 -4.58
C PRO A 47 -10.62 -2.13 -4.77
N SER A 48 -11.46 -1.95 -5.79
CA SER A 48 -12.09 -0.66 -6.09
C SER A 48 -13.12 -0.20 -5.03
N GLU A 49 -13.57 -1.12 -4.17
CA GLU A 49 -14.44 -0.85 -3.02
C GLU A 49 -13.74 -0.05 -1.92
N TYR A 50 -12.42 -0.08 -1.83
CA TYR A 50 -11.63 0.60 -0.79
C TYR A 50 -11.06 1.91 -1.34
N GLN A 51 -11.91 2.94 -1.42
CA GLN A 51 -11.55 4.21 -2.05
C GLN A 51 -10.48 4.99 -1.28
N ASN A 52 -10.47 4.91 0.05
CA ASN A 52 -9.49 5.63 0.88
C ASN A 52 -8.11 4.99 0.73
N LEU A 53 -8.07 3.67 0.76
CA LEU A 53 -6.89 2.88 0.46
C LEU A 53 -6.39 3.14 -0.97
N ALA A 54 -7.28 3.13 -1.97
CA ALA A 54 -6.94 3.36 -3.37
C ALA A 54 -6.33 4.75 -3.58
N ARG A 55 -6.90 5.80 -2.98
CA ARG A 55 -6.34 7.16 -3.03
C ARG A 55 -4.94 7.22 -2.44
N TRP A 56 -4.72 6.64 -1.26
CA TRP A 56 -3.42 6.64 -0.59
C TRP A 56 -2.39 5.82 -1.37
N TYR A 57 -2.74 4.60 -1.77
CA TYR A 57 -1.89 3.72 -2.57
C TYR A 57 -1.54 4.40 -3.89
N LYS A 58 -2.50 5.16 -4.46
CA LYS A 58 -2.29 5.98 -5.65
C LYS A 58 -1.12 6.96 -5.47
N HIS A 59 -1.21 7.71 -4.38
CA HIS A 59 -0.29 8.78 -4.09
C HIS A 59 1.11 8.26 -3.73
N VAL A 60 1.20 7.21 -2.90
CA VAL A 60 2.49 6.64 -2.48
C VAL A 60 3.24 6.01 -3.65
N ALA A 61 2.55 5.36 -4.59
CA ALA A 61 3.23 4.80 -5.77
C ALA A 61 3.85 5.89 -6.65
N GLU A 62 3.13 6.99 -6.90
CA GLU A 62 3.65 8.14 -7.66
C GLU A 62 4.90 8.73 -7.01
N LEU A 63 4.89 8.88 -5.67
CA LEU A 63 6.03 9.38 -4.90
C LEU A 63 7.23 8.42 -4.89
N SER A 64 6.98 7.12 -4.94
CA SER A 64 8.04 6.10 -5.02
C SER A 64 8.76 6.04 -6.38
N GLY A 65 8.34 6.86 -7.34
CA GLY A 65 8.87 6.86 -8.70
C GLY A 65 8.41 5.66 -9.54
N LEU A 66 7.46 4.86 -9.03
CA LEU A 66 6.84 3.78 -9.77
C LEU A 66 5.70 4.36 -10.62
N ARG A 67 5.82 4.32 -11.95
CA ARG A 67 4.64 4.54 -12.80
C ARG A 67 3.63 3.43 -12.54
N TRP A 68 2.34 3.79 -12.46
CA TRP A 68 1.21 2.84 -12.27
C TRP A 68 1.27 1.60 -13.18
N THR A 69 1.77 1.78 -14.41
CA THR A 69 1.97 0.70 -15.37
C THR A 69 3.07 -0.28 -14.96
N GLU A 70 4.11 0.18 -14.27
CA GLU A 70 5.23 -0.65 -13.80
C GLU A 70 4.91 -1.38 -12.50
N VAL A 71 3.98 -0.89 -11.66
CA VAL A 71 3.59 -1.58 -10.41
C VAL A 71 2.94 -2.94 -10.72
N CYS A 72 2.04 -2.99 -11.70
CA CYS A 72 1.43 -4.24 -12.16
C CYS A 72 2.44 -5.21 -12.80
N THR A 73 3.51 -4.70 -13.41
CA THR A 73 4.52 -5.51 -14.13
C THR A 73 5.73 -5.89 -13.25
N LYS A 74 6.08 -5.11 -12.23
CA LYS A 74 7.23 -5.36 -11.37
C LYS A 74 6.93 -6.39 -10.28
N PHE A 75 5.66 -6.50 -9.85
CA PHE A 75 5.22 -7.55 -8.93
C PHE A 75 5.27 -8.95 -9.55
N SER A 76 5.08 -9.09 -10.86
CA SER A 76 5.27 -10.39 -11.54
C SER A 76 6.74 -10.76 -11.69
N ARG A 77 7.66 -9.77 -11.71
CA ARG A 77 9.11 -10.00 -11.86
C ARG A 77 9.82 -10.34 -10.55
N LEU A 78 9.36 -9.81 -9.41
CA LEU A 78 9.94 -10.14 -8.09
C LEU A 78 9.64 -11.58 -7.62
N SER A 79 8.73 -12.30 -8.28
CA SER A 79 8.47 -13.73 -7.99
C SER A 79 9.47 -14.69 -8.64
N VAL A 80 10.43 -14.21 -9.44
CA VAL A 80 11.35 -15.05 -10.23
C VAL A 80 12.83 -14.92 -9.84
N ASP A 81 13.19 -14.21 -8.77
CA ASP A 81 14.58 -14.16 -8.29
C ASP A 81 14.69 -14.67 -6.85
N GLY A 82 14.07 -15.83 -6.61
CA GLY A 82 14.13 -16.58 -5.35
C GLY A 82 14.90 -17.90 -5.45
N THR A 83 15.83 -18.04 -6.39
CA THR A 83 16.76 -19.19 -6.41
C THR A 83 18.08 -18.81 -7.09
N ARG A 84 19.00 -18.21 -6.33
CA ARG A 84 20.42 -18.55 -6.43
C ARG A 84 21.20 -18.14 -5.18
#